data_AF-A0A7Z9U8E3-F1
#
_entry.id   AF-A0A7Z9U8E3-F1
#
_cell.length_a   1.000
_cell.length_b   1.000
_cell.length_c   1.000
_cell.angle_alpha   90.00
_cell.angle_beta   90.00
_cell.angle_gamma   90.00
#
_symmetry.space_group_name_H-M   'P 1'
#
loop_
_entity.id
_entity.type
_entity.pdbx_description
1 polymer ?
#
loop_
_entity_poly.entity_id
_entity_poly.type
_entity_poly.pdbx_seq_one_letter_code
_entity_poly.pdbx_strand_id
1 'polypeptide(L)' 'MSKLIRSAAVLGAGTMGAGIAAHLANAGVPVLLLDIAADGDDKNAIVKKGWERALKAKPASL' A
#
# COMPACT_ATOMS: atom_id res chain seq x y z
N MET A 1 -17.07 -11.54 19.50
CA MET A 1 -17.45 -10.40 18.64
C MET A 1 -16.20 -9.86 17.96
N SER A 2 -16.15 -9.84 16.63
CA SER A 2 -15.07 -9.17 15.89
C SER A 2 -15.36 -7.67 15.80
N LYS A 3 -14.33 -6.83 16.00
CA LYS A 3 -14.46 -5.39 15.79
C LYS A 3 -14.44 -5.09 14.30
N LEU A 4 -15.32 -4.19 13.83
CA LEU A 4 -15.29 -3.71 12.46
C LEU A 4 -14.00 -2.91 12.23
N ILE A 5 -13.23 -3.29 11.21
CA ILE A 5 -12.04 -2.54 10.79
C ILE A 5 -12.50 -1.37 9.92
N ARG A 6 -12.27 -0.15 10.40
CA ARG A 6 -12.66 1.09 9.69
C ARG A 6 -11.58 1.64 8.77
N SER A 7 -10.33 1.31 9.05
CA SER A 7 -9.15 1.72 8.29
C SER A 7 -7.96 0.85 8.67
N ALA A 8 -6.93 0.82 7.82
CA ALA A 8 -5.69 0.12 8.08
C ALA A 8 -4.48 0.98 7.70
N ALA A 9 -3.33 0.67 8.29
CA ALA A 9 -2.05 1.23 7.87
C ALA A 9 -1.09 0.07 7.59
N VAL A 10 -0.39 0.13 6.47
CA VAL A 10 0.65 -0.83 6.09
C VAL A 10 1.99 -0.11 6.13
N LEU A 11 2.89 -0.59 7.00
CA LEU A 11 4.23 -0.06 7.16
C LEU A 11 5.21 -0.90 6.34
N GLY A 12 5.82 -0.28 5.33
CA GLY A 12 6.65 -0.90 4.31
C GLY A 12 5.92 -0.97 2.97
N ALA A 13 6.46 -0.28 1.96
CA ALA A 13 5.95 -0.21 0.59
C ALA A 13 6.78 -1.04 -0.41
N GLY A 14 7.49 -2.05 0.09
CA GLY A 14 8.04 -3.13 -0.72
C GLY A 14 6.95 -3.96 -1.40
N THR A 15 7.34 -5.00 -2.14
CA THR A 15 6.43 -5.81 -2.97
C THR A 15 5.24 -6.38 -2.18
N MET A 16 5.49 -6.96 -1.00
CA MET A 16 4.42 -7.54 -0.18
C MET A 16 3.51 -6.47 0.43
N GLY A 17 4.08 -5.40 0.98
CA GLY A 17 3.30 -4.37 1.67
C GLY A 17 2.38 -3.60 0.72
N ALA A 18 2.86 -3.26 -0.48
CA ALA A 18 2.03 -2.66 -1.52
C ALA A 18 0.87 -3.59 -1.92
N GLY A 19 1.11 -4.89 -2.05
CA GLY A 19 0.06 -5.88 -2.37
C GLY A 19 -0.98 -6.04 -1.27
N ILE A 20 -0.55 -6.09 0.01
CA ILE A 20 -1.45 -6.14 1.16
C ILE A 20 -2.33 -4.88 1.20
N ALA A 21 -1.72 -3.70 1.02
CA ALA A 21 -2.46 -2.44 0.99
C ALA A 21 -3.48 -2.41 -0.15
N ALA A 22 -3.10 -2.91 -1.33
CA ALA A 22 -3.99 -3.00 -2.48
C ALA A 22 -5.19 -3.92 -2.22
N HIS A 23 -4.99 -5.09 -1.63
CA HIS A 23 -6.10 -5.98 -1.27
C HIS A 23 -7.05 -5.38 -0.24
N LEU A 24 -6.53 -4.68 0.76
CA LEU A 24 -7.36 -3.98 1.75
C LEU A 24 -8.16 -2.84 1.09
N ALA A 25 -7.54 -2.08 0.18
CA ALA A 25 -8.21 -1.04 -0.59
C ALA A 25 -9.31 -1.61 -1.49
N ASN A 26 -9.06 -2.74 -2.16
CA ASN A 26 -10.06 -3.44 -2.99
C ASN A 26 -11.24 -3.98 -2.17
N ALA A 27 -11.00 -4.33 -0.90
CA ALA A 27 -12.05 -4.69 0.04
C ALA A 27 -12.83 -3.47 0.59
N GLY A 28 -12.54 -2.26 0.12
CA GLY A 28 -13.21 -1.03 0.55
C GLY A 28 -12.70 -0.49 1.89
N VAL A 29 -11.55 -0.99 2.40
CA VAL A 29 -10.94 -0.48 3.62
C VAL A 29 -10.01 0.68 3.26
N PRO A 30 -10.22 1.90 3.81
CA PRO A 30 -9.27 3.00 3.68
C PRO A 30 -7.90 2.59 4.23
N VAL A 31 -6.86 2.66 3.40
CA VAL A 31 -5.51 2.20 3.76
C VAL A 31 -4.49 3.30 3.56
N LEU A 32 -3.66 3.52 4.58
CA LEU A 32 -2.43 4.29 4.48
C LEU A 32 -1.25 3.36 4.20
N LEU A 33 -0.57 3.54 3.07
CA LEU A 33 0.70 2.86 2.78
C LEU A 33 1.86 3.82 3.11
N LEU A 34 2.70 3.45 4.07
CA LEU A 34 3.81 4.27 4.56
C LEU A 34 5.13 3.51 4.43
N ASP A 35 6.20 4.21 4.08
CA ASP A 35 7.57 3.71 4.19
C ASP A 35 8.47 4.81 4.75
N ILE A 36 9.71 4.46 5.07
CA ILE A 36 10.74 5.46 5.38
C ILE A 36 10.91 6.40 4.19
N ALA A 37 11.27 7.64 4.49
CA ALA A 37 11.53 8.64 3.47
C ALA A 37 12.63 8.14 2.53
N ALA A 38 12.38 8.22 1.21
CA ALA A 38 13.43 8.02 0.23
C ALA A 38 14.54 9.07 0.38
N ASP A 39 15.75 8.66 0.01
CA ASP A 39 16.85 9.57 -0.24
C ASP A 39 16.52 10.44 -1.47
N GLY A 40 16.66 11.77 -1.34
CA GLY A 40 16.32 12.75 -2.36
C GLY A 40 15.09 13.62 -2.04
N ASP A 41 14.60 14.31 -3.08
CA ASP A 41 13.57 15.35 -2.96
C ASP A 41 12.17 14.77 -2.76
N ASP A 42 11.85 13.66 -3.44
CA ASP A 42 10.56 12.99 -3.28
C ASP A 42 10.60 11.95 -2.16
N LYS A 43 10.26 12.40 -0.94
CA LYS A 43 10.21 11.54 0.24
C LYS A 43 9.30 10.32 0.08
N ASN A 44 8.31 10.39 -0.80
CA ASN A 44 7.35 9.31 -1.06
C ASN A 44 7.72 8.39 -2.23
N ALA A 45 8.94 8.50 -2.78
CA ALA A 45 9.32 7.73 -3.96
C ALA A 45 9.17 6.21 -3.77
N ILE A 46 9.47 5.67 -2.57
CA ILE A 46 9.33 4.23 -2.29
C ILE A 46 7.85 3.81 -2.39
N VAL A 47 6.96 4.58 -1.76
CA VAL A 47 5.52 4.33 -1.74
C VAL A 47 4.93 4.42 -3.15
N LYS A 48 5.28 5.46 -3.91
CA LYS A 48 4.83 5.64 -5.30
C LYS A 48 5.25 4.48 -6.18
N LYS A 49 6.50 4.01 -6.05
CA LYS A 49 7.00 2.85 -6.79
C LYS A 49 6.26 1.56 -6.43
N GLY A 50 5.96 1.35 -5.14
CA GLY A 50 5.14 0.23 -4.67
C GLY A 50 3.73 0.26 -5.26
N TRP A 51 3.09 1.43 -5.23
CA TRP A 51 1.78 1.68 -5.82
C TRP A 51 1.74 1.39 -7.32
N GLU A 52 2.69 1.92 -8.09
CA GLU A 52 2.75 1.68 -9.54
C GLU A 52 2.94 0.21 -9.89
N ARG A 53 3.72 -0.53 -9.08
CA ARG A 53 3.89 -1.97 -9.26
C ARG A 53 2.58 -2.72 -9.00
N ALA A 54 1.86 -2.35 -7.95
CA ALA A 54 0.57 -2.96 -7.63
C ALA A 54 -0.45 -2.75 -8.77
N LEU A 55 -0.51 -1.55 -9.35
CA LEU A 55 -1.35 -1.24 -10.52
C LEU A 55 -0.98 -2.05 -11.77
N LYS A 56 0.30 -2.32 -11.99
CA LYS A 56 0.79 -3.03 -13.19
C LYS A 56 0.82 -4.56 -13.04
N ALA A 57 0.50 -5.08 -11.85
CA ALA A 57 0.54 -6.51 -11.57
C ALA A 57 -0.45 -7.31 -12.45
N LYS A 58 -0.13 -8.58 -12.71
CA LYS A 58 -1.01 -9.51 -13.45
C LYS A 58 -1.14 -10.84 -12.67
N PRO A 59 -2.33 -11.16 -12.12
CA PRO A 59 -3.53 -10.32 -12.09
C PRO A 59 -3.30 -9.03 -11.28
N ALA A 60 -4.10 -7.99 -11.59
CA ALA A 60 -3.99 -6.72 -10.91
C ALA A 60 -4.33 -6.91 -9.43
N SER A 61 -3.46 -6.39 -8.56
CA SER A 61 -3.68 -6.42 -7.11
C SER A 61 -4.53 -5.24 -6.64
N LEU A 62 -4.78 -4.28 -7.54
CA LEU A 62 -5.41 -2.98 -7.36
C LEU A 62 -6.38 -2.73 -8.52
#